data_AF-A0AAD9K3I9-F1
#
_entry.id   AF-A0AAD9K3I9-F1
#
_cell.length_a   1.000
_cell.length_b   1.000
_cell.length_c   1.000
_cell.angle_alpha   90.00
_cell.angle_beta   90.00
_cell.angle_gamma   90.00
#
_symmetry.space_group_name_H-M   'P 1'
#
loop_
_entity.id
_entity.type
_entity.pdbx_description
1 polymer ?
#
loop_
_entity_poly.entity_id
_entity_poly.type
_entity_poly.pdbx_seq_one_letter_code
_entity_poly.pdbx_strand_id
1 'polypeptide(L)'
;MWNNCIQLHAEQSKGCTPRFSVANERKIGLAWQQSLHSVNCQFKSGMYKLYDEVPTGGCGKTPATTNVALQIVLQDSAISNTKVCYLLTSVNVPPPSRRGMQKTENKVASVSAQHTVDDLKQKRDKIREINSLRGQEHNAPISTSAQMSCITVHH
;
A
#
# COMPACT_ATOMS: atom_id res chain seq x y z
N MET A 1 -10.36 17.66 2.96
CA MET A 1 -9.60 18.93 2.85
C MET A 1 -10.54 20.13 2.64
N TRP A 2 -11.12 20.31 1.45
CA TRP A 2 -11.88 21.52 1.09
C TRP A 2 -12.97 21.94 2.09
N ASN A 3 -13.87 21.04 2.47
CA ASN A 3 -14.94 21.35 3.44
C ASN A 3 -14.39 21.82 4.80
N ASN A 4 -13.31 21.19 5.26
CA ASN A 4 -12.65 21.57 6.51
C ASN A 4 -11.98 22.94 6.40
N CYS A 5 -11.33 23.24 5.28
CA CYS A 5 -10.76 24.57 5.03
C CYS A 5 -11.82 25.67 4.95
N ILE A 6 -12.99 25.38 4.35
CA ILE A 6 -14.13 26.30 4.30
C ILE A 6 -14.64 26.60 5.71
N GLN A 7 -14.83 25.57 6.53
CA GLN A 7 -15.25 25.71 7.92
C GLN A 7 -14.25 26.55 8.74
N LEU A 8 -12.97 26.20 8.70
CA LEU A 8 -11.92 26.93 9.40
C LEU A 8 -11.81 28.39 8.96
N HIS A 9 -11.98 28.68 7.67
CA HIS A 9 -11.99 30.04 7.16
C HIS A 9 -13.20 30.83 7.65
N ALA A 10 -14.40 30.22 7.67
CA ALA A 10 -15.60 30.89 8.19
C ALA A 10 -15.44 31.27 9.68
N GLU A 11 -14.74 30.45 10.46
CA GLU A 11 -14.43 30.72 11.87
C GLU A 11 -13.38 31.82 12.05
N GLN A 12 -12.30 31.78 11.26
CA GLN A 12 -11.12 32.65 11.42
C GLN A 12 -11.20 33.96 10.63
N SER A 13 -12.06 34.04 9.62
CA SER A 13 -12.15 35.18 8.69
C SER A 13 -13.62 35.54 8.46
N LYS A 14 -14.29 35.97 9.52
CA LYS A 14 -15.69 36.40 9.51
C LYS A 14 -15.92 37.51 8.48
N GLY A 15 -16.95 37.35 7.65
CA GLY A 15 -17.32 38.31 6.62
C GLY A 15 -16.47 38.27 5.34
N CYS A 16 -15.46 37.40 5.27
CA CYS A 16 -14.69 37.18 4.05
C CYS A 16 -15.39 36.13 3.16
N THR A 17 -15.57 36.44 1.88
CA THR A 17 -16.05 35.46 0.90
C THR A 17 -14.92 34.48 0.56
N PRO A 18 -15.08 33.16 0.79
CA PRO A 18 -14.01 32.19 0.58
C PRO A 18 -13.71 32.04 -0.91
N ARG A 19 -12.48 32.42 -1.32
CA ARG A 19 -11.91 32.08 -2.62
C ARG A 19 -10.56 31.42 -2.40
N PHE A 20 -10.51 30.11 -2.55
CA PHE A 20 -9.32 29.33 -2.21
C PHE A 20 -8.43 29.05 -3.42
N SER A 21 -7.13 29.05 -3.18
CA SER A 21 -6.11 28.55 -4.11
C SER A 21 -5.10 27.68 -3.36
N VAL A 22 -4.39 26.81 -4.08
CA VAL A 22 -3.33 25.97 -3.50
C VAL A 22 -2.20 26.87 -3.04
N ALA A 23 -1.86 26.81 -1.75
CA ALA A 23 -0.79 27.60 -1.16
C ALA A 23 0.56 26.89 -1.23
N ASN A 24 0.57 25.61 -0.85
CA ASN A 24 1.73 24.75 -1.00
C ASN A 24 1.26 23.35 -1.37
N GLU A 25 2.08 22.68 -2.16
CA GLU A 25 1.91 21.29 -2.53
C GLU A 25 3.21 20.54 -2.27
N ARG A 26 3.10 19.32 -1.72
CA ARG A 26 4.24 18.44 -1.46
C ARG A 26 3.93 17.05 -1.96
N LYS A 27 4.77 16.56 -2.87
CA LYS A 27 4.74 15.16 -3.32
C LYS A 27 5.49 14.24 -2.36
N ILE A 28 4.92 13.07 -2.07
CA ILE A 28 5.49 12.01 -1.24
C ILE A 28 5.35 10.67 -2.00
N GLY A 29 6.38 10.33 -2.78
CA GLY A 29 6.31 9.19 -3.69
C GLY A 29 5.26 9.46 -4.76
N LEU A 30 4.19 8.66 -4.80
CA LEU A 30 3.02 8.86 -5.67
C LEU A 30 1.91 9.69 -5.05
N ALA A 31 2.00 10.01 -3.76
CA ALA A 31 0.95 10.68 -3.03
C ALA A 31 1.22 12.19 -2.87
N TRP A 32 0.18 12.96 -2.54
CA TRP A 32 0.26 14.41 -2.43
C TRP A 32 -0.22 14.91 -1.07
N GLN A 33 0.40 16.00 -0.61
CA GLN A 33 -0.09 16.82 0.48
C GLN A 33 -0.32 18.23 -0.03
N GLN A 34 -1.41 18.86 0.37
CA GLN A 34 -1.76 20.20 -0.07
C GLN A 34 -2.21 21.08 1.10
N SER A 35 -1.87 22.36 1.02
CA SER A 35 -2.42 23.41 1.87
C SER A 35 -3.11 24.44 0.99
N LEU A 36 -4.18 25.04 1.49
CA LEU A 36 -4.95 26.06 0.81
C LEU A 36 -4.72 27.42 1.46
N HIS A 37 -4.84 28.47 0.68
CA HIS A 37 -4.95 29.84 1.21
C HIS A 37 -6.16 30.53 0.58
N SER A 38 -6.70 31.51 1.29
CA SER A 38 -7.70 32.41 0.73
C SER A 38 -7.00 33.48 -0.09
N VAL A 39 -7.52 33.79 -1.28
CA VAL A 39 -7.03 34.89 -2.12
C VAL A 39 -7.51 36.24 -1.58
N ASN A 40 -8.60 36.24 -0.82
CA ASN A 40 -9.29 37.44 -0.36
C ASN A 40 -8.88 37.87 1.06
N CYS A 41 -8.14 37.04 1.80
CA CYS A 41 -7.66 37.35 3.14
C CYS A 41 -6.39 36.57 3.48
N GLN A 42 -5.85 36.75 4.69
CA GLN A 42 -4.59 36.10 5.11
C GLN A 42 -4.76 34.65 5.60
N PHE A 43 -5.96 34.07 5.49
CA PHE A 43 -6.19 32.69 5.91
C PHE A 43 -5.31 31.71 5.11
N LYS A 44 -4.62 30.83 5.84
CA LYS A 44 -3.85 29.71 5.30
C LYS A 44 -4.12 28.46 6.11
N SER A 45 -4.45 27.37 5.45
CA SER A 45 -4.71 26.10 6.10
C SER A 45 -3.42 25.38 6.48
N GLY A 46 -3.53 24.41 7.39
CA GLY A 46 -2.52 23.38 7.55
C GLY A 46 -2.32 22.54 6.30
N MET A 47 -1.27 21.71 6.30
CA MET A 47 -1.00 20.74 5.24
C MET A 47 -1.88 19.49 5.42
N TYR A 48 -2.73 19.19 4.44
CA TYR A 48 -3.59 18.01 4.42
C TYR A 48 -2.95 16.90 3.58
N LYS A 49 -3.04 15.67 4.06
CA LYS A 49 -2.72 14.47 3.28
C LYS A 49 -3.89 14.19 2.33
N LEU A 50 -3.59 13.98 1.05
CA LEU A 50 -4.56 13.53 0.04
C LEU A 50 -4.48 12.02 -0.19
N TYR A 51 -4.06 11.30 0.84
CA TYR A 51 -3.81 9.87 0.80
C TYR A 51 -4.04 9.27 2.20
N ASP A 52 -4.38 7.99 2.22
CA ASP A 52 -4.43 7.20 3.44
C ASP A 52 -3.06 6.65 3.77
N GLU A 53 -2.82 6.46 5.07
CA GLU A 53 -1.57 5.93 5.58
C GLU A 53 -1.74 4.48 5.98
N VAL A 54 -0.71 3.67 5.72
CA VAL A 54 -0.63 2.32 6.27
C VAL A 54 -0.05 2.47 7.68
N PRO A 55 -0.77 2.05 8.72
CA PRO A 55 -0.25 2.07 10.08
C PRO A 55 1.02 1.23 10.16
N THR A 56 2.07 1.81 10.74
CA THR A 56 3.32 1.11 10.99
C THR A 56 3.62 1.23 12.47
N GLY A 57 3.78 0.11 13.19
CA GLY A 57 4.07 0.11 14.63
C GLY A 57 5.46 0.65 15.02
N GLY A 58 6.20 1.27 14.09
CA GLY A 58 7.55 1.78 14.31
C GLY A 58 7.62 3.31 14.27
N CYS A 59 8.69 3.87 14.84
CA CYS A 59 8.94 5.30 14.82
C CYS A 59 9.32 5.78 13.41
N GLY A 60 8.63 6.80 12.90
CA GLY A 60 8.92 7.44 11.61
C GLY A 60 7.67 7.84 10.83
N LYS A 61 7.88 8.38 9.62
CA LYS A 61 6.78 8.71 8.72
C LYS A 61 6.08 7.44 8.24
N THR A 62 4.80 7.36 8.49
CA THR A 62 3.89 6.36 7.95
C THR A 62 3.84 6.47 6.42
N PRO A 63 3.98 5.36 5.69
CA PRO A 63 3.93 5.37 4.24
C PRO A 63 2.49 5.55 3.75
N ALA A 64 2.34 6.26 2.63
CA ALA A 64 1.07 6.33 1.92
C ALA A 64 0.67 4.96 1.37
N THR A 65 -0.60 4.60 1.49
CA THR A 65 -1.17 3.34 0.97
C THR A 65 -0.83 3.12 -0.49
N THR A 66 -0.90 4.15 -1.33
CA THR A 66 -0.56 4.07 -2.76
C THR A 66 0.88 3.65 -3.02
N ASN A 67 1.83 4.10 -2.19
CA ASN A 67 3.25 3.74 -2.34
C ASN A 67 3.49 2.27 -1.96
N VAL A 68 2.80 1.77 -0.93
CA VAL A 68 2.88 0.37 -0.51
C VAL A 68 2.18 -0.54 -1.51
N ALA A 69 0.98 -0.17 -1.95
CA ALA A 69 0.20 -0.93 -2.92
C ALA A 69 0.94 -1.12 -4.25
N LEU A 70 1.61 -0.07 -4.74
CA LEU A 70 2.48 -0.21 -5.92
C LEU A 70 3.51 -1.32 -5.71
N GLN A 71 4.21 -1.32 -4.58
CA GLN A 71 5.26 -2.30 -4.32
C GLN A 71 4.73 -3.72 -4.13
N ILE A 72 3.54 -3.89 -3.54
CA ILE A 72 2.87 -5.20 -3.46
C ILE A 72 2.64 -5.76 -4.86
N VAL A 73 2.09 -4.95 -5.77
CA VAL A 73 1.85 -5.38 -7.16
C VAL A 73 3.17 -5.67 -7.88
N LEU A 74 4.22 -4.89 -7.60
CA LEU A 74 5.52 -5.12 -8.23
C LEU A 74 6.17 -6.44 -7.80
N GLN A 75 5.93 -6.92 -6.58
CA GLN A 75 6.41 -8.24 -6.13
C GLN A 75 5.82 -9.40 -6.94
N ASP A 76 4.62 -9.24 -7.49
CA ASP A 76 3.95 -10.25 -8.33
C ASP A 76 4.15 -9.97 -9.83
N SER A 77 4.98 -8.99 -10.18
CA SER A 77 5.22 -8.58 -11.56
C SER A 77 6.69 -8.74 -11.96
N ALA A 78 6.94 -8.91 -13.26
CA ALA A 78 8.31 -8.88 -13.82
C ALA A 78 8.86 -7.45 -14.03
N ILE A 79 8.25 -6.42 -13.42
CA ILE A 79 8.59 -5.02 -13.62
C ILE A 79 9.45 -4.51 -12.46
N SER A 80 10.68 -4.07 -12.78
CA SER A 80 11.55 -3.45 -11.79
C SER A 80 11.16 -2.00 -11.48
N ASN A 81 11.55 -1.49 -10.31
CA ASN A 81 11.38 -0.09 -9.92
C ASN A 81 11.86 0.90 -10.99
N THR A 82 12.96 0.58 -11.69
CA THR A 82 13.49 1.39 -12.80
C THR A 82 12.50 1.48 -13.96
N LYS A 83 11.88 0.37 -14.36
CA LYS A 83 10.88 0.35 -15.44
C LYS A 83 9.62 1.11 -15.04
N VAL A 84 9.22 1.04 -13.78
CA VAL A 84 8.10 1.84 -13.26
C VAL A 84 8.41 3.33 -13.32
N CYS A 85 9.63 3.76 -12.97
CA CYS A 85 10.00 5.17 -13.12
C CYS A 85 9.86 5.65 -14.58
N TYR A 86 10.25 4.82 -15.56
CA TYR A 86 10.05 5.15 -16.97
C TYR A 86 8.58 5.23 -17.33
N LEU A 87 7.77 4.23 -16.94
CA LEU A 87 6.34 4.21 -17.20
C LEU A 87 5.64 5.45 -16.65
N LEU A 88 5.90 5.81 -15.40
CA LEU A 88 5.32 6.99 -14.76
C LEU A 88 5.73 8.28 -15.49
N THR A 89 7.00 8.38 -15.89
CA THR A 89 7.50 9.53 -16.64
C THR A 89 6.81 9.65 -18.00
N SER A 90 6.57 8.52 -18.70
CA SER A 90 5.88 8.48 -19.99
C SER A 90 4.43 8.97 -19.92
N VAL A 91 3.77 8.83 -18.77
CA VAL A 91 2.40 9.33 -18.53
C VAL A 91 2.37 10.67 -17.79
N ASN A 92 3.47 11.43 -17.81
CA ASN A 92 3.61 12.73 -17.15
C ASN A 92 3.34 12.69 -15.62
N VAL A 93 3.57 11.55 -14.98
CA VAL A 93 3.52 11.41 -13.52
C VAL A 93 4.94 11.45 -12.97
N PRO A 94 5.33 12.46 -12.17
CA PRO A 94 6.67 12.50 -11.61
C PRO A 94 6.96 11.25 -10.77
N PRO A 95 7.98 10.45 -11.07
CA PRO A 95 8.20 9.19 -10.38
C PRO A 95 8.66 9.43 -8.93
N PRO A 96 8.38 8.49 -8.01
CA PRO A 96 9.04 8.45 -6.71
C PRO A 96 10.55 8.32 -6.86
N SER A 97 11.31 8.67 -5.81
CA SER A 97 12.75 8.44 -5.82
C SER A 97 13.05 6.93 -5.78
N ARG A 98 14.01 6.47 -6.59
CA ARG A 98 14.43 5.06 -6.63
C ARG A 98 14.80 4.52 -5.24
N ARG A 99 15.51 5.32 -4.44
CA ARG A 99 15.85 4.97 -3.05
C ARG A 99 14.61 4.79 -2.17
N GLY A 100 13.60 5.65 -2.34
CA GLY A 100 12.34 5.55 -1.61
C GLY A 100 11.54 4.31 -2.01
N MET A 101 11.53 3.98 -3.31
CA MET A 101 10.92 2.75 -3.84
C MET A 101 11.62 1.52 -3.27
N GLN A 102 12.95 1.43 -3.35
CA GLN A 102 13.72 0.32 -2.81
C GLN A 102 13.48 0.11 -1.30
N LYS A 103 13.42 1.20 -0.53
CA LYS A 103 13.13 1.11 0.90
C LYS A 103 11.73 0.52 1.17
N THR A 104 10.75 0.89 0.35
CA THR A 104 9.38 0.39 0.46
C THR A 104 9.30 -1.06 0.00
N GLU A 105 9.98 -1.39 -1.10
CA GLU A 105 10.11 -2.75 -1.63
C GLU A 105 10.67 -3.70 -0.57
N ASN A 106 11.80 -3.37 0.05
CA ASN A 106 12.44 -4.21 1.07
C ASN A 106 11.49 -4.51 2.24
N LYS A 107 10.65 -3.54 2.61
CA LYS A 107 9.66 -3.70 3.68
C LYS A 107 8.50 -4.60 3.24
N VAL A 108 8.01 -4.43 2.01
CA VAL A 108 6.95 -5.29 1.47
C VAL A 108 7.46 -6.72 1.31
N ALA A 109 8.65 -6.91 0.73
CA ALA A 109 9.29 -8.20 0.54
C ALA A 109 9.47 -8.95 1.88
N SER A 110 9.90 -8.27 2.94
CA SER A 110 10.06 -8.91 4.25
C SER A 110 8.72 -9.37 4.83
N VAL A 111 7.66 -8.58 4.68
CA VAL A 111 6.30 -8.93 5.13
C VAL A 111 5.74 -10.09 4.30
N SER A 112 5.89 -10.05 2.98
CA SER A 112 5.45 -11.14 2.09
C SER A 112 6.17 -12.45 2.38
N ALA A 113 7.50 -12.42 2.62
CA ALA A 113 8.26 -13.61 2.99
C ALA A 113 7.76 -14.23 4.31
N GLN A 114 7.46 -13.40 5.31
CA GLN A 114 6.89 -13.87 6.57
C GLN A 114 5.52 -14.55 6.36
N HIS A 115 4.63 -13.93 5.59
CA HIS A 115 3.33 -14.52 5.27
C HIS A 115 3.47 -15.86 4.53
N THR A 116 4.43 -15.98 3.62
CA THR A 116 4.70 -17.25 2.93
C THR A 116 5.18 -18.33 3.90
N VAL A 117 6.07 -18.01 4.84
CA VAL A 117 6.52 -18.97 5.86
C VAL A 117 5.36 -19.43 6.73
N ASP A 118 4.49 -18.50 7.14
CA ASP A 118 3.33 -18.82 7.98
C ASP A 118 2.30 -19.67 7.22
N ASP A 119 2.05 -19.37 5.95
CA ASP A 119 1.18 -20.17 5.07
C ASP A 119 1.73 -21.58 4.85
N LEU A 120 3.03 -21.72 4.57
CA LEU A 120 3.67 -23.04 4.42
C LEU A 120 3.61 -23.85 5.72
N LYS A 121 3.75 -23.20 6.88
CA LYS A 121 3.59 -23.85 8.18
C LYS A 121 2.17 -24.37 8.37
N GLN A 122 1.16 -23.54 8.10
CA GLN A 122 -0.26 -23.96 8.18
C GLN A 122 -0.58 -25.10 7.22
N LYS A 123 -0.08 -25.04 5.98
CA LYS A 123 -0.24 -26.12 4.99
C LYS A 123 0.39 -27.42 5.48
N ARG A 124 1.59 -27.35 6.05
CA ARG A 124 2.27 -28.54 6.62
C ARG A 124 1.48 -29.15 7.77
N ASP A 125 0.94 -28.32 8.66
CA ASP A 125 0.15 -28.81 9.81
C ASP A 125 -1.16 -29.46 9.35
N LYS A 126 -1.80 -28.93 8.29
CA LYS A 126 -2.95 -29.58 7.64
C LYS A 126 -2.60 -30.92 7.00
N ILE A 127 -1.46 -31.01 6.30
CA ILE A 127 -1.02 -32.28 5.69
C ILE A 127 -0.81 -33.34 6.77
N ARG A 128 -0.19 -32.97 7.89
CA ARG A 128 0.03 -33.84 9.05
C ARG A 128 -1.28 -34.37 9.64
N GLU A 129 -2.28 -33.51 9.78
CA GLU A 129 -3.61 -33.90 10.22
C GLU A 129 -4.26 -34.89 9.25
N ILE A 130 -4.20 -34.62 7.95
CA ILE A 130 -4.73 -35.50 6.90
C ILE A 130 -4.02 -36.87 6.94
N ASN A 131 -2.70 -36.91 7.12
CA ASN A 131 -1.94 -38.16 7.23
C ASN A 131 -2.41 -38.98 8.43
N SER A 132 -2.62 -38.34 9.60
CA SER A 132 -3.16 -39.01 10.78
C SER A 132 -4.56 -39.58 10.54
N LEU A 133 -5.44 -38.84 9.86
CA LEU A 133 -6.79 -39.32 9.49
C LEU A 133 -6.75 -40.52 8.53
N ARG A 134 -5.74 -40.59 7.66
CA ARG A 134 -5.52 -41.69 6.72
C ARG A 134 -4.81 -42.91 7.35
N GLY A 135 -4.51 -42.86 8.65
CA GLY A 135 -3.74 -43.91 9.33
C GLY A 135 -2.28 -43.99 8.86
N GLN A 136 -1.78 -42.95 8.21
CA GLN A 136 -0.38 -42.86 7.77
C GLN A 136 0.49 -42.27 8.88
N GLU A 137 1.81 -42.49 8.77
CA GLU A 137 2.77 -41.84 9.67
C GLU A 137 2.63 -40.32 9.57
N HIS A 138 2.72 -39.62 10.70
CA HIS A 138 2.50 -38.17 10.78
C HIS A 138 3.40 -37.37 9.82
N ASN A 139 4.63 -37.83 9.58
CA ASN A 139 5.57 -37.22 8.64
C ASN A 139 5.65 -37.96 7.29
N ALA A 140 4.69 -38.82 6.97
CA ALA A 140 4.66 -39.52 5.70
C ALA A 140 4.64 -38.52 4.53
N PRO A 141 5.41 -38.78 3.46
CA PRO A 141 5.38 -37.95 2.27
C PRO A 141 3.98 -37.96 1.63
N ILE A 142 3.61 -36.85 1.00
CA ILE A 142 2.33 -36.72 0.30
C ILE A 142 2.30 -37.76 -0.83
N SER A 143 1.38 -38.73 -0.76
CA SER A 143 1.19 -39.69 -1.85
C SER A 143 0.64 -38.97 -3.09
N THR A 144 1.35 -39.05 -4.22
CA THR A 144 1.00 -38.39 -5.49
C THR A 144 -0.40 -38.77 -6.02
N SER A 145 -0.94 -39.92 -5.61
CA SER A 145 -2.32 -40.34 -5.92
C SER A 145 -3.41 -39.42 -5.37
N ALA A 146 -3.13 -38.63 -4.33
CA ALA A 146 -4.09 -37.71 -3.72
C ALA A 146 -4.22 -36.36 -4.47
N GLN A 147 -3.35 -36.06 -5.45
CA GLN A 147 -3.49 -34.86 -6.29
C GLN A 147 -4.53 -35.04 -7.40
N MET A 148 -4.86 -36.27 -7.78
CA MET A 148 -5.75 -36.52 -8.93
C MET A 148 -7.24 -36.44 -8.59
N SER A 149 -7.62 -36.60 -7.30
CA SER A 149 -9.02 -36.60 -6.88
C SER A 149 -9.63 -35.21 -6.66
N CYS A 150 -8.81 -34.14 -6.59
CA CYS A 150 -9.32 -32.76 -6.57
C CYS A 150 -9.55 -32.16 -7.96
N ILE A 151 -9.19 -32.86 -9.04
CA ILE A 151 -9.32 -32.38 -10.43
C ILE A 151 -10.52 -33.03 -11.16
N THR A 152 -11.11 -34.09 -10.60
CA THR A 152 -12.21 -34.83 -11.26
C THR A 152 -13.51 -34.76 -10.46
N VAL A 153 -14.14 -33.58 -10.47
CA VAL A 153 -15.60 -33.50 -10.38
C VAL A 153 -16.04 -32.48 -11.43
N HIS A 154 -16.42 -32.96 -12.61
CA HIS A 154 -17.40 -32.36 -13.54
C HIS A 154 -17.41 -33.17 -14.86
N HIS A 155 -18.16 -34.27 -14.91
CA HIS A 155 -19.38 -34.44 -15.71
C HIS A 155 -19.87 -35.89 -15.65
#